data_AF-A0A928YXE7-F1
#
_entry.id   AF-A0A928YXE7-F1
#
_cell.length_a   1.000
_cell.length_b   1.000
_cell.length_c   1.000
_cell.angle_alpha   90.00
_cell.angle_beta   90.00
_cell.angle_gamma   90.00
#
_symmetry.space_group_name_H-M   'P 1'
#
loop_
_entity.id
_entity.type
_entity.pdbx_description
1 polymer ?
#
loop_
_entity_poly.entity_id
_entity_poly.type
_entity_poly.pdbx_seq_one_letter_code
_entity_poly.pdbx_strand_id
1 'polypeptide(L)'
;IKLCERLSGKEAKVTKTPIGVVRASRKIAQFFQWTWNIADRLAFTEVVATGRPLTASMDETYQILGLNPQEMTTLESYMQEYFSRIMKKLKEVEYAQEQAKKKKERTKKAYPRF
;
A
#
# COMPACT_ATOMS: atom_id res chain seq x y z
N ILE A 1 2.09 -10.05 -5.40
CA ILE A 1 1.37 -9.21 -6.39
C ILE A 1 -0.01 -9.82 -6.69
N LYS A 2 -0.10 -11.07 -7.17
CA LYS A 2 -1.37 -11.78 -7.48
C LYS A 2 -2.47 -11.69 -6.41
N LEU A 3 -2.15 -11.87 -5.13
CA LEU A 3 -3.15 -11.76 -4.06
C LEU A 3 -3.79 -10.36 -4.01
N CYS A 4 -2.98 -9.30 -4.08
CA CYS A 4 -3.45 -7.92 -4.08
C CYS A 4 -4.27 -7.60 -5.33
N GLU A 5 -3.88 -8.13 -6.50
CA GLU A 5 -4.65 -7.95 -7.75
C GLU A 5 -6.05 -8.55 -7.61
N ARG A 6 -6.15 -9.78 -7.07
CA ARG A 6 -7.44 -10.44 -6.79
C ARG A 6 -8.29 -9.65 -5.78
N LEU A 7 -7.71 -9.21 -4.68
CA LEU A 7 -8.44 -8.48 -3.63
C LEU A 7 -8.86 -7.07 -4.06
N SER A 8 -8.05 -6.40 -4.89
CA SER A 8 -8.33 -5.03 -5.35
C SER A 8 -9.17 -4.97 -6.63
N GLY A 9 -9.28 -6.08 -7.37
CA GLY A 9 -9.92 -6.13 -8.69
C GLY A 9 -9.17 -5.33 -9.76
N LYS A 10 -7.89 -5.00 -9.55
CA LYS A 10 -7.06 -4.23 -10.47
C LYS A 10 -5.79 -4.99 -10.81
N GLU A 11 -5.45 -5.03 -12.09
CA GLU A 11 -4.19 -5.60 -12.56
C GLU A 11 -3.02 -4.64 -12.28
N ALA A 12 -1.90 -5.19 -11.81
CA ALA A 12 -0.70 -4.42 -11.56
C ALA A 12 0.08 -4.24 -12.87
N LYS A 13 0.37 -2.99 -13.23
CA LYS A 13 1.25 -2.68 -14.36
C LYS A 13 2.71 -2.95 -13.95
N VAL A 14 3.27 -4.05 -14.45
CA VAL A 14 4.66 -4.45 -14.15
C VAL A 14 5.58 -4.06 -15.29
N THR A 15 6.58 -3.21 -15.00
CA THR A 15 7.64 -2.85 -15.94
C THR A 15 8.96 -3.44 -15.46
N LYS A 16 9.68 -4.14 -16.35
CA LYS A 16 11.02 -4.65 -16.06
C LYS A 16 12.05 -3.55 -16.35
N THR A 17 12.63 -3.00 -15.31
CA THR A 17 13.58 -1.88 -15.41
C THR A 17 14.99 -2.32 -15.00
N PRO A 18 16.05 -1.99 -15.76
CA PRO A 18 17.41 -2.28 -15.37
C PRO A 18 17.81 -1.58 -14.06
N ILE A 19 18.64 -2.24 -13.24
CA ILE A 19 19.07 -1.71 -11.94
C ILE A 19 19.80 -0.36 -12.04
N GLY A 20 20.52 -0.13 -13.15
CA GLY A 20 21.20 1.14 -13.41
C GLY A 20 20.24 2.33 -13.50
N VAL A 21 19.08 2.15 -14.13
CA VAL A 21 18.05 3.19 -14.25
C VAL A 21 17.46 3.51 -12.87
N VAL A 22 17.20 2.47 -12.05
CA VAL A 22 16.68 2.65 -10.69
C VAL A 22 17.70 3.41 -9.82
N ARG A 23 18.99 3.08 -9.91
CA ARG A 23 20.07 3.81 -9.23
C ARG A 23 20.16 5.28 -9.66
N ALA A 24 20.06 5.56 -10.96
CA ALA A 24 20.06 6.93 -11.46
C ALA A 24 18.86 7.73 -10.93
N SER A 25 17.66 7.13 -10.97
CA SER A 25 16.44 7.75 -10.43
C SER A 25 16.55 8.05 -8.93
N ARG A 26 17.20 7.17 -8.16
CA ARG A 26 17.48 7.41 -6.75
C ARG A 26 18.39 8.61 -6.54
N LYS A 27 19.48 8.75 -7.31
CA LYS A 27 20.38 9.92 -7.21
C LYS A 27 19.64 11.22 -7.51
N ILE A 28 18.77 11.22 -8.52
CA ILE A 28 17.93 12.37 -8.86
C ILE A 28 16.96 12.67 -7.69
N ALA A 29 16.35 11.64 -7.10
CA ALA A 29 15.45 11.79 -5.96
C ALA A 29 16.17 12.21 -4.65
N GLN A 30 17.48 12.02 -4.53
CA GLN A 30 18.24 12.51 -3.37
C GLN A 30 18.55 14.00 -3.47
N PHE A 31 18.60 14.55 -4.68
CA PHE A 31 18.90 15.96 -4.90
C PHE A 31 17.78 16.88 -4.37
N PHE A 32 16.52 16.45 -4.43
CA PHE A 32 15.40 17.23 -3.91
C PHE A 32 14.94 16.71 -2.55
N GLN A 33 14.90 17.59 -1.54
CA GLN A 33 14.51 17.22 -0.18
C GLN A 33 13.11 16.59 -0.08
N TRP A 34 12.16 17.07 -0.91
CA TRP A 34 10.80 16.54 -0.92
C TRP A 34 10.70 15.11 -1.49
N THR A 35 11.73 14.61 -2.20
CA THR A 35 11.77 13.25 -2.76
C THR A 35 12.57 12.26 -1.94
N TRP A 36 13.09 12.63 -0.76
CA TRP A 36 13.90 11.71 0.06
C TRP A 36 13.17 10.42 0.42
N ASN A 37 11.89 10.47 0.80
CA ASN A 37 11.08 9.27 1.06
C ASN A 37 11.00 8.32 -0.16
N ILE A 38 11.06 8.87 -1.37
CA ILE A 38 11.07 8.08 -2.61
C ILE A 38 12.45 7.47 -2.81
N ALA A 39 13.51 8.27 -2.61
CA ALA A 39 14.89 7.79 -2.70
C ALA A 39 15.18 6.61 -1.76
N ASP A 40 14.65 6.66 -0.54
CA ASP A 40 14.81 5.59 0.46
C ASP A 40 14.09 4.31 0.03
N ARG A 41 12.88 4.42 -0.51
CA ARG A 41 12.16 3.27 -1.07
C ARG A 41 12.86 2.69 -2.30
N LEU A 42 13.44 3.53 -3.14
CA LEU A 42 14.22 3.10 -4.29
C LEU A 42 15.50 2.38 -3.87
N ALA A 43 16.13 2.76 -2.75
CA ALA A 43 17.27 2.05 -2.20
C ALA A 43 16.98 0.58 -1.88
N PHE A 44 15.76 0.28 -1.40
CA PHE A 44 15.34 -1.08 -1.07
C PHE A 44 15.32 -2.02 -2.29
N THR A 45 15.20 -1.48 -3.51
CA THR A 45 15.22 -2.29 -4.74
C THR A 45 16.53 -3.06 -4.90
N GLU A 46 17.64 -2.55 -4.37
CA GLU A 46 18.94 -3.22 -4.43
C GLU A 46 18.98 -4.50 -3.61
N VAL A 47 18.26 -4.53 -2.47
CA VAL A 47 18.12 -5.72 -1.62
C VAL A 47 17.40 -6.83 -2.38
N VAL A 48 16.30 -6.49 -3.04
CA VAL A 48 15.51 -7.44 -3.85
C VAL A 48 16.29 -7.88 -5.11
N ALA A 49 17.09 -6.98 -5.69
CA ALA A 49 17.88 -7.27 -6.88
C ALA A 49 19.07 -8.21 -6.64
N THR A 50 19.43 -8.51 -5.39
CA THR A 50 20.51 -9.46 -5.07
C THR A 50 20.20 -10.90 -5.52
N GLY A 51 18.95 -11.21 -5.86
CA GLY A 51 18.53 -12.54 -6.32
C GLY A 51 18.53 -13.60 -5.22
N ARG A 52 18.89 -13.24 -3.99
CA ARG A 52 18.82 -14.14 -2.83
C ARG A 52 17.37 -14.28 -2.41
N PRO A 53 16.85 -15.51 -2.24
CA PRO A 53 15.50 -15.70 -1.75
C PRO A 53 15.40 -15.12 -0.33
N LEU A 54 14.48 -14.18 -0.13
CA LEU A 54 14.17 -13.58 1.18
C LEU A 54 13.13 -14.42 1.93
N THR A 55 13.21 -15.74 1.78
CA THR A 55 12.30 -16.71 2.39
C THR A 55 13.06 -17.50 3.44
N ALA A 56 12.60 -17.45 4.68
CA ALA A 56 13.09 -18.28 5.77
C ALA A 56 11.90 -19.00 6.41
N SER A 57 12.13 -20.20 6.93
CA SER A 57 11.09 -20.91 7.67
C SER A 57 10.82 -20.22 9.01
N MET A 58 9.56 -20.24 9.43
CA MET A 58 9.13 -19.76 10.75
C MET A 58 9.14 -20.88 11.81
N ASP A 59 9.47 -22.13 11.45
CA ASP A 59 9.35 -23.29 12.34
C ASP A 59 10.13 -23.11 13.65
N GLU A 60 11.39 -22.66 13.58
CA GLU A 60 12.22 -22.39 14.76
C GLU A 60 11.64 -21.27 15.61
N THR A 61 11.17 -20.19 14.98
CA THR A 61 10.53 -19.06 15.66
C THR A 61 9.27 -19.51 16.41
N TYR A 62 8.45 -20.37 15.79
CA TYR A 62 7.26 -20.92 16.43
C TYR A 62 7.61 -21.81 17.62
N GLN A 63 8.66 -22.63 17.51
CA GLN A 63 9.15 -23.45 18.62
C GLN A 63 9.63 -22.59 19.80
N ILE A 64 10.48 -21.59 19.54
CA ILE A 64 11.02 -20.70 20.58
C ILE A 64 9.92 -19.93 21.31
N LEU A 65 8.91 -19.47 20.57
CA LEU A 65 7.80 -18.69 21.13
C LEU A 65 6.67 -19.56 21.69
N GLY A 66 6.75 -20.89 21.57
CA GLY A 66 5.70 -21.81 22.01
C GLY A 66 4.38 -21.62 21.26
N LEU A 67 4.43 -21.20 20.00
CA LEU A 67 3.26 -20.89 19.18
C LEU A 67 2.87 -22.09 18.32
N ASN A 68 1.58 -22.34 18.22
CA ASN A 68 1.02 -23.33 17.31
C ASN A 68 0.76 -22.71 15.93
N PRO A 69 1.41 -23.18 14.84
CA PRO A 69 1.17 -22.66 13.49
C PRO A 69 -0.29 -22.76 13.03
N GLN A 70 -1.05 -23.76 13.53
CA GLN A 70 -2.46 -23.94 13.17
C GLN A 70 -3.38 -22.87 13.79
N GLU A 71 -2.94 -22.20 14.86
CA GLU A 71 -3.67 -21.10 15.51
C GLU A 71 -3.35 -19.74 14.86
N MET A 72 -2.35 -19.69 13.99
CA MET A 72 -1.96 -18.46 13.32
C MET A 72 -2.87 -18.16 12.14
N THR A 73 -3.20 -16.88 11.96
CA THR A 73 -3.96 -16.44 10.79
C THR A 73 -3.08 -16.53 9.53
N THR A 74 -3.68 -16.91 8.41
CA THR A 74 -2.98 -16.93 7.12
C THR A 74 -2.85 -15.53 6.54
N LEU A 75 -1.82 -15.31 5.72
CA LEU A 75 -1.61 -14.04 5.03
C LEU A 75 -2.83 -13.66 4.18
N GLU A 76 -3.44 -14.65 3.51
CA GLU A 76 -4.62 -14.48 2.69
C GLU A 76 -5.82 -13.99 3.51
N SER A 77 -6.11 -14.65 4.64
CA SER A 77 -7.21 -14.28 5.53
C SER A 77 -7.02 -12.86 6.06
N TYR A 78 -5.82 -12.57 6.56
CA TYR A 78 -5.48 -11.24 7.06
C TYR A 78 -5.62 -10.16 5.99
N MET A 79 -5.07 -10.38 4.80
CA MET A 79 -5.13 -9.41 3.70
C MET A 79 -6.56 -9.19 3.22
N GLN A 80 -7.38 -10.24 3.15
CA GLN A 80 -8.79 -10.13 2.79
C GLN A 80 -9.56 -9.25 3.78
N GLU A 81 -9.37 -9.49 5.07
CA GLU A 81 -9.99 -8.67 6.11
C GLU A 81 -9.50 -7.22 6.05
N TYR A 82 -8.19 -7.02 5.94
CA TYR A 82 -7.57 -5.70 5.87
C TYR A 82 -8.08 -4.88 4.68
N PHE A 83 -8.11 -5.47 3.48
CA PHE A 83 -8.64 -4.81 2.29
C PHE A 83 -10.13 -4.47 2.44
N SER A 84 -10.92 -5.38 3.01
CA SER A 84 -12.35 -5.14 3.27
C SER A 84 -12.56 -3.93 4.19
N ARG A 85 -11.75 -3.82 5.25
CA ARG A 85 -11.78 -2.69 6.19
C ARG A 85 -11.41 -1.37 5.51
N ILE A 86 -10.34 -1.34 4.70
CA ILE A 86 -9.94 -0.14 3.96
C ILE A 86 -11.02 0.29 2.96
N MET A 87 -11.56 -0.64 2.18
CA MET A 87 -12.59 -0.33 1.19
C MET A 87 -13.86 0.21 1.83
N LYS A 88 -14.24 -0.32 3.00
CA LYS A 88 -15.36 0.23 3.79
C LYS A 88 -15.07 1.67 4.23
N LYS A 89 -13.87 1.93 4.75
CA LYS A 89 -13.48 3.28 5.20
C LYS A 89 -13.43 4.29 4.07
N LEU A 90 -12.92 3.91 2.89
CA LEU A 90 -12.93 4.78 1.71
C LEU A 90 -14.35 5.16 1.30
N LYS A 91 -15.28 4.20 1.24
CA LYS A 91 -16.70 4.47 0.93
C LYS A 91 -17.36 5.39 1.95
N GLU A 92 -17.08 5.20 3.24
CA GLU A 92 -17.57 6.08 4.31
C GLU A 92 -17.10 7.53 4.11
N VAL A 93 -15.82 7.72 3.77
CA VAL A 93 -15.23 9.04 3.50
C VAL A 93 -15.83 9.68 2.25
N GLU A 94 -15.98 8.94 1.15
CA GLU A 94 -16.61 9.42 -0.09
C GLU A 94 -18.04 9.91 0.17
N TYR A 95 -18.84 9.09 0.86
CA TYR A 95 -20.21 9.46 1.22
C TYR A 95 -20.25 10.71 2.11
N ALA A 96 -19.36 10.83 3.09
CA ALA A 96 -19.28 12.01 3.94
C ALA A 96 -18.93 13.28 3.14
N GLN A 97 -18.02 13.17 2.16
CA GLN A 97 -17.68 14.28 1.28
C GLN A 97 -18.87 14.71 0.40
N GLU A 98 -19.63 13.76 -0.14
CA GLU A 98 -20.83 14.07 -0.93
C GLU A 98 -21.89 14.81 -0.11
N GLN A 99 -22.13 14.35 1.13
CA GLN A 99 -23.09 15.02 2.02
C GLN A 99 -22.64 16.43 2.39
N ALA A 100 -21.35 16.62 2.65
CA ALA A 100 -20.78 17.94 2.90
C ALA A 100 -20.93 18.89 1.70
N LYS A 101 -20.74 18.39 0.47
CA LYS A 101 -20.97 19.15 -0.76
C LYS A 101 -22.44 19.56 -0.90
N LYS A 102 -23.38 18.61 -0.75
CA LYS A 102 -24.83 18.88 -0.82
C LYS A 102 -25.28 19.90 0.22
N LYS A 103 -24.76 19.83 1.45
CA LYS A 103 -25.05 20.82 2.51
C LYS A 103 -24.56 22.22 2.11
N LYS A 104 -23.32 22.34 1.61
CA LYS A 104 -22.77 23.62 1.13
C LYS A 104 -23.58 24.21 -0.02
N GLU A 105 -24.05 23.39 -0.96
CA GLU A 105 -24.91 23.85 -2.08
C GLU A 105 -26.28 24.34 -1.60
N ARG A 106 -26.90 23.63 -0.64
CA ARG A 106 -28.16 24.08 -0.01
C ARG A 106 -27.98 25.41 0.71
N THR A 107 -26.90 25.59 1.47
CA THR A 107 -26.60 26.86 2.17
C THR A 107 -26.33 28.00 1.17
N LYS A 108 -25.63 27.74 0.06
CA LYS A 108 -25.44 28.73 -1.01
C LYS A 108 -26.74 29.13 -1.71
N LYS A 109 -27.67 28.20 -1.90
CA LYS A 109 -29.01 28.50 -2.44
C LYS A 109 -29.88 29.29 -1.46
N ALA A 110 -29.76 29.01 -0.15
CA ALA A 110 -30.50 29.72 0.90
C ALA A 110 -29.98 31.14 1.14
N TYR A 111 -28.67 31.37 0.97
CA TYR A 111 -28.04 32.69 1.03
C TYR A 111 -27.20 32.93 -0.22
N PRO A 112 -27.81 33.37 -1.33
CA PRO A 112 -27.04 33.81 -2.49
C PRO A 112 -26.22 35.04 -2.10
N ARG A 113 -24.90 34.97 -2.27
CA ARG A 113 -24.06 36.18 -2.19
C ARG A 113 -24.26 36.96 -3.49
N PHE A 114 -24.85 38.14 -3.37
CA PHE A 114 -24.83 39.18 -4.41
C PHE A 114 -23.41 39.71 -4.61
#